data_AF-A0A3S1TZF9-F1
#
_entry.id   AF-A0A3S1TZF9-F1
#
_cell.length_a   1.000
_cell.length_b   1.000
_cell.length_c   1.000
_cell.angle_alpha   90.00
_cell.angle_beta   90.00
_cell.angle_gamma   90.00
#
_symmetry.space_group_name_H-M   'P 1'
#
loop_
_entity.id
_entity.type
_entity.pdbx_description
1 polymer ?
#
loop_
_entity_poly.entity_id
_entity_poly.type
_entity_poly.pdbx_seq_one_letter_code
_entity_poly.pdbx_strand_id
1 'polypeptide(L)'
;MAEVGLLEWADKQPDWIRDALRRHAARPGFNLEQEDKAGVTARVRHVGGFTADLPECSPLSAEHLRANSSNEPRAVLCSLGPVKHLNRLAEEQQLRFATDGITIIYGDNGSGKSGYCRIAKKLCRSLTADDLLGNVFEIGTKPPAEVLVRFLEEGATEPTPITWKDGTLPPASIARISVFDSANARLYVDKQNRIGFLPAAIALLESHGRHRTELEADFREEIKAIEKNLKTPLPSGYTA
;
A
#
# COMPACT_ATOMS: atom_id res chain seq x y z
N MET A 1 -18.90 2.13 11.11
CA MET A 1 -19.44 3.51 11.02
C MET A 1 -18.74 4.36 9.97
N ALA A 2 -17.40 4.50 9.97
CA ALA A 2 -16.69 5.33 8.98
C ALA A 2 -16.83 4.84 7.52
N GLU A 3 -16.81 3.53 7.28
CA GLU A 3 -16.95 2.96 5.92
C GLU A 3 -18.36 3.15 5.32
N VAL A 4 -19.41 3.14 6.14
CA VAL A 4 -20.79 3.39 5.70
C VAL A 4 -20.94 4.85 5.24
N GLY A 5 -20.41 5.79 6.03
CA GLY A 5 -20.42 7.21 5.65
C GLY A 5 -19.59 7.52 4.40
N LEU A 6 -18.48 6.79 4.19
CA LEU A 6 -17.69 6.92 2.96
C LEU A 6 -18.46 6.47 1.72
N LEU A 7 -19.12 5.30 1.77
CA LEU A 7 -19.89 4.80 0.63
C LEU A 7 -21.07 5.73 0.29
N GLU A 8 -21.81 6.19 1.29
CA GLU A 8 -22.89 7.17 1.10
C GLU A 8 -22.42 8.49 0.49
N TRP A 9 -21.20 8.92 0.82
CA TRP A 9 -20.59 10.10 0.20
C TRP A 9 -20.11 9.81 -1.22
N ALA A 10 -19.46 8.66 -1.44
CA ALA A 10 -18.94 8.24 -2.74
C ALA A 10 -20.06 8.10 -3.77
N ASP A 11 -21.23 7.60 -3.38
CA ASP A 11 -22.40 7.46 -4.26
C ASP A 11 -22.96 8.79 -4.77
N LYS A 12 -22.60 9.91 -4.13
CA LYS A 12 -22.96 11.27 -4.57
C LYS A 12 -21.92 11.89 -5.51
N GLN A 13 -20.81 11.20 -5.77
CA GLN A 13 -19.74 11.68 -6.62
C GLN A 13 -19.93 11.22 -8.07
N PRO A 14 -19.33 11.92 -9.06
CA PRO A 14 -19.27 11.45 -10.44
C PRO A 14 -18.64 10.05 -10.55
N ASP A 15 -19.03 9.30 -11.58
CA ASP A 15 -18.59 7.91 -11.76
C ASP A 15 -17.07 7.74 -11.81
N TRP A 16 -16.35 8.69 -12.42
CA TRP A 16 -14.89 8.66 -12.46
C TRP A 16 -14.26 8.77 -11.05
N ILE A 17 -14.89 9.50 -10.12
CA ILE A 17 -14.43 9.60 -8.73
C ILE A 17 -14.67 8.27 -8.02
N ARG A 18 -15.85 7.66 -8.24
CA ARG A 18 -16.21 6.38 -7.65
C ARG A 18 -15.25 5.28 -8.10
N ASP A 19 -14.90 5.23 -9.37
CA ASP A 19 -13.90 4.29 -9.90
C ASP A 19 -12.48 4.62 -9.42
N ALA A 20 -12.10 5.90 -9.35
CA ALA A 20 -10.80 6.27 -8.79
C ALA A 20 -10.64 5.80 -7.34
N LEU A 21 -11.66 6.01 -6.50
CA LEU A 21 -11.68 5.53 -5.12
C LEU A 21 -11.59 4.00 -5.04
N ARG A 22 -12.31 3.28 -5.92
CA ARG A 22 -12.19 1.83 -6.03
C ARG A 22 -10.77 1.39 -6.38
N ARG A 23 -10.12 2.01 -7.37
CA ARG A 23 -8.73 1.73 -7.75
C ARG A 23 -7.76 1.97 -6.58
N HIS A 24 -7.94 3.07 -5.85
CA HIS A 24 -7.14 3.34 -4.66
C HIS A 24 -7.37 2.25 -3.60
N ALA A 25 -8.62 1.89 -3.31
CA ALA A 25 -8.96 0.88 -2.31
C ALA A 25 -8.38 -0.51 -2.63
N ALA A 26 -8.18 -0.83 -3.91
CA ALA A 26 -7.60 -2.09 -4.36
C ALA A 26 -6.06 -2.16 -4.22
N ARG A 27 -5.37 -1.03 -3.99
CA ARG A 27 -3.91 -0.97 -3.94
C ARG A 27 -3.37 -0.88 -2.52
N PRO A 28 -2.27 -1.58 -2.20
CA PRO A 28 -1.59 -1.43 -0.91
C PRO A 28 -1.21 0.03 -0.64
N GLY A 29 -1.52 0.52 0.56
CA GLY A 29 -1.25 1.91 0.95
C GLY A 29 -2.07 2.97 0.19
N PHE A 30 -3.10 2.56 -0.56
CA PHE A 30 -3.95 3.43 -1.37
C PHE A 30 -3.20 4.25 -2.43
N ASN A 31 -2.07 3.76 -2.94
CA ASN A 31 -1.29 4.45 -3.97
C ASN A 31 -1.60 3.86 -5.35
N LEU A 32 -1.95 4.71 -6.32
CA LEU A 32 -2.20 4.25 -7.69
C LEU A 32 -0.89 3.98 -8.43
N GLU A 33 -0.90 2.90 -9.19
CA GLU A 33 0.11 2.62 -10.21
C GLU A 33 -0.13 3.46 -11.47
N GLN A 34 0.86 3.52 -12.34
CA GLN A 34 0.81 4.36 -13.55
C GLN A 34 -0.37 4.00 -14.46
N GLU A 35 -0.72 2.72 -14.56
CA GLU A 35 -1.87 2.25 -15.34
C GLU A 35 -3.20 2.73 -14.75
N ASP A 36 -3.35 2.70 -13.43
CA ASP A 36 -4.54 3.21 -12.76
C ASP A 36 -4.67 4.73 -12.89
N LYS A 37 -3.56 5.47 -12.76
CA LYS A 37 -3.53 6.91 -13.00
C LYS A 37 -3.98 7.23 -14.44
N ALA A 38 -3.43 6.52 -15.42
CA ALA A 38 -3.80 6.69 -16.82
C ALA A 38 -5.30 6.42 -17.05
N GLY A 39 -5.86 5.39 -16.42
CA GLY A 39 -7.28 5.07 -16.51
C GLY A 39 -8.18 6.17 -15.94
N VAL A 40 -7.82 6.71 -14.77
CA VAL A 40 -8.55 7.85 -14.17
C VAL A 40 -8.44 9.09 -15.06
N THR A 41 -7.26 9.41 -15.59
CA THR A 41 -7.06 10.53 -16.51
C THR A 41 -7.92 10.41 -17.77
N ALA A 42 -8.00 9.23 -18.38
CA ALA A 42 -8.84 8.98 -19.54
C ALA A 42 -10.33 9.23 -19.23
N ARG A 43 -10.80 8.81 -18.05
CA ARG A 43 -12.18 9.04 -17.60
C ARG A 43 -12.47 10.52 -17.34
N VAL A 44 -11.54 11.26 -16.74
CA VAL A 44 -11.70 12.72 -16.54
C VAL A 44 -11.75 13.45 -17.88
N ARG A 45 -10.88 13.10 -18.83
CA ARG A 45 -10.92 13.67 -20.20
C ARG A 45 -12.24 13.38 -20.90
N HIS A 46 -12.77 12.17 -20.77
CA HIS A 46 -14.07 11.84 -21.35
C HIS A 46 -15.21 12.66 -20.77
N VAL A 47 -15.24 12.89 -19.45
CA VAL A 47 -16.21 13.80 -18.82
C VAL A 47 -16.03 15.24 -19.32
N GLY A 48 -14.79 15.63 -19.65
CA GLY A 48 -14.46 16.89 -20.31
C GLY A 48 -14.82 16.96 -21.82
N GLY A 49 -15.44 15.92 -22.39
CA GLY A 49 -15.90 15.90 -23.78
C GLY A 49 -14.89 15.35 -24.79
N PHE A 50 -13.74 14.80 -24.34
CA PHE A 50 -12.76 14.19 -25.23
C PHE A 50 -13.16 12.76 -25.60
N THR A 51 -13.02 12.41 -26.88
CA THR A 51 -13.22 11.05 -27.37
C THR A 51 -11.95 10.24 -27.18
N ALA A 52 -12.03 9.16 -26.41
CA ALA A 52 -10.92 8.23 -26.18
C ALA A 52 -11.48 6.82 -25.95
N ASP A 53 -10.64 5.80 -26.17
CA ASP A 53 -10.95 4.46 -25.68
C ASP A 53 -10.94 4.47 -24.15
N LEU A 54 -12.06 4.04 -23.57
CA LEU A 54 -12.30 4.16 -22.15
C LEU A 54 -12.05 2.82 -21.44
N PRO A 55 -11.11 2.77 -20.48
CA PRO A 55 -10.95 1.59 -19.64
C PRO A 55 -12.17 1.43 -18.75
N GLU A 56 -12.56 0.20 -18.41
CA GLU A 56 -13.73 -0.12 -17.59
C GLU A 56 -13.81 0.75 -16.32
N CYS A 57 -15.01 1.25 -16.02
CA CYS A 57 -15.28 2.13 -14.89
C CYS A 57 -16.29 1.45 -13.98
N SER A 58 -15.83 1.09 -12.78
CA SER A 58 -16.63 0.34 -11.82
C SER A 58 -16.68 1.11 -10.51
N PRO A 59 -17.86 1.29 -9.91
CA PRO A 59 -18.00 2.11 -8.72
C PRO A 59 -17.33 1.45 -7.50
N LEU A 60 -16.96 2.27 -6.51
CA LEU A 60 -16.61 1.79 -5.19
C LEU A 60 -17.81 1.06 -4.56
N SER A 61 -17.54 -0.06 -3.91
CA SER A 61 -18.56 -0.87 -3.22
C SER A 61 -18.02 -1.30 -1.86
N ALA A 62 -18.91 -1.79 -0.99
CA ALA A 62 -18.53 -2.28 0.33
C ALA A 62 -17.48 -3.41 0.28
N GLU A 63 -17.51 -4.26 -0.75
CA GLU A 63 -16.55 -5.36 -0.91
C GLU A 63 -15.11 -4.86 -1.07
N HIS A 64 -14.94 -3.73 -1.76
CA HIS A 64 -13.63 -3.09 -1.94
C HIS A 64 -13.08 -2.47 -0.64
N LEU A 65 -13.95 -2.12 0.30
CA LEU A 65 -13.56 -1.60 1.62
C LEU A 65 -13.38 -2.73 2.65
N ARG A 66 -14.18 -3.80 2.53
CA ARG A 66 -14.23 -4.93 3.47
C ARG A 66 -12.94 -5.72 3.57
N ALA A 67 -12.13 -5.76 2.50
CA ALA A 67 -10.77 -6.31 2.53
C ALA A 67 -9.86 -5.64 3.58
N ASN A 68 -10.30 -4.53 4.20
CA ASN A 68 -9.59 -3.80 5.25
C ASN A 68 -10.42 -3.57 6.54
N SER A 69 -11.60 -4.22 6.69
CA SER A 69 -12.57 -3.92 7.75
C SER A 69 -12.52 -4.93 8.92
N SER A 70 -12.76 -4.43 10.14
CA SER A 70 -12.56 -5.06 11.46
C SER A 70 -13.43 -6.28 11.82
N ASN A 71 -14.07 -6.94 10.86
CA ASN A 71 -14.88 -8.16 11.09
C ASN A 71 -14.18 -9.43 10.60
N GLU A 72 -12.94 -9.26 10.17
CA GLU A 72 -12.04 -10.30 9.79
C GLU A 72 -11.46 -10.98 11.05
N PRO A 73 -11.44 -12.33 11.12
CA PRO A 73 -11.03 -13.04 12.33
C PRO A 73 -9.63 -12.61 12.78
N ARG A 74 -9.49 -12.36 14.08
CA ARG A 74 -8.22 -11.95 14.71
C ARG A 74 -7.12 -12.92 14.29
N ALA A 75 -5.97 -12.39 13.89
CA ALA A 75 -4.76 -13.18 13.66
C ALA A 75 -3.69 -12.81 14.68
N VAL A 76 -2.97 -13.81 15.19
CA VAL A 76 -1.84 -13.65 16.10
C VAL A 76 -0.59 -14.20 15.42
N LEU A 77 0.45 -13.38 15.28
CA LEU A 77 1.74 -13.84 14.76
C LEU A 77 2.41 -14.70 15.84
N CYS A 78 2.71 -15.96 15.52
CA CYS A 78 3.32 -16.92 16.45
C CYS A 78 4.84 -17.02 16.25
N SER A 79 5.30 -17.01 15.01
CA SER A 79 6.74 -17.04 14.73
C SER A 79 7.11 -16.53 13.34
N LEU A 80 8.35 -16.04 13.22
CA LEU A 80 9.05 -15.77 11.97
C LEU A 80 10.33 -16.60 11.92
N GLY A 81 10.44 -17.47 10.92
CA GLY A 81 11.61 -18.32 10.68
C GLY A 81 11.28 -19.83 10.68
N PRO A 82 12.14 -20.69 10.12
CA PRO A 82 13.46 -20.39 9.56
C PRO A 82 13.42 -19.43 8.38
N VAL A 83 14.55 -18.74 8.18
CA VAL A 83 14.71 -17.73 7.13
C VAL A 83 15.80 -18.18 6.16
N LYS A 84 15.59 -17.94 4.86
CA LYS A 84 16.60 -18.16 3.83
C LYS A 84 16.88 -16.88 3.08
N HIS A 85 18.15 -16.72 2.68
CA HIS A 85 18.59 -15.62 1.80
C HIS A 85 18.34 -14.22 2.35
N LEU A 86 18.33 -14.07 3.68
CA LEU A 86 18.01 -12.82 4.35
C LEU A 86 19.07 -12.39 5.38
N ASN A 87 19.71 -11.25 5.13
CA ASN A 87 20.83 -10.73 5.91
C ASN A 87 21.87 -11.83 6.21
N ARG A 88 22.40 -11.85 7.44
CA ARG A 88 23.24 -12.93 7.99
C ARG A 88 22.52 -13.62 9.16
N LEU A 89 21.20 -13.81 9.02
CA LEU A 89 20.42 -14.58 9.99
C LEU A 89 20.79 -16.06 9.84
N ALA A 90 20.88 -16.79 10.95
CA ALA A 90 21.18 -18.22 10.87
C ALA A 90 19.98 -18.95 10.25
N GLU A 91 20.25 -19.91 9.35
CA GLU A 91 19.22 -20.56 8.52
C GLU A 91 18.09 -21.19 9.36
N GLU A 92 18.44 -21.80 10.50
CA GLU A 92 17.49 -22.44 11.41
C GLU A 92 16.90 -21.50 12.47
N GLN A 93 17.24 -20.20 12.43
CA GLN A 93 16.82 -19.27 13.47
C GLN A 93 15.34 -18.92 13.34
N GLN A 94 14.61 -19.12 14.42
CA GLN A 94 13.21 -18.76 14.55
C GLN A 94 13.01 -17.75 15.67
N LEU A 95 12.33 -16.65 15.34
CA LEU A 95 11.83 -15.69 16.32
C LEU A 95 10.41 -16.07 16.70
N ARG A 96 10.18 -16.37 17.98
CA ARG A 96 8.87 -16.78 18.51
C ARG A 96 8.23 -15.63 19.28
N PHE A 97 6.92 -15.52 19.15
CA PHE A 97 6.10 -14.54 19.85
C PHE A 97 5.15 -15.27 20.79
N ALA A 98 4.87 -14.64 21.92
CA ALA A 98 3.80 -15.07 22.81
C ALA A 98 2.46 -14.92 22.09
N THR A 99 1.66 -15.98 22.09
CA THR A 99 0.30 -15.99 21.52
C THR A 99 -0.69 -15.24 22.39
N ASP A 100 -0.34 -15.06 23.67
CA ASP A 100 -1.02 -14.22 24.64
C ASP A 100 0.01 -13.40 25.43
N GLY A 101 -0.24 -12.10 25.59
CA GLY A 101 0.66 -11.17 26.27
C GLY A 101 1.64 -10.39 25.37
N ILE A 102 2.77 -10.01 25.95
CA ILE A 102 3.77 -9.11 25.35
C ILE A 102 5.08 -9.86 25.14
N THR A 103 5.66 -9.77 23.94
CA THR A 103 6.99 -10.31 23.64
C THR A 103 8.01 -9.19 23.56
N ILE A 104 9.06 -9.23 24.40
CA ILE A 104 10.18 -8.29 24.36
C ILE A 104 11.38 -8.99 23.73
N ILE A 105 11.91 -8.41 22.64
CA ILE A 105 13.07 -8.94 21.92
C ILE A 105 14.22 -7.94 22.05
N TYR A 106 15.34 -8.39 22.62
CA TYR A 106 16.53 -7.57 22.84
C TYR A 106 17.80 -8.36 22.52
N GLY A 107 18.94 -7.66 22.44
CA GLY A 107 20.24 -8.26 22.14
C GLY A 107 21.20 -7.23 21.56
N ASP A 108 22.44 -7.63 21.29
CA ASP A 108 23.51 -6.73 20.85
C ASP A 108 23.29 -6.15 19.45
N ASN A 109 23.98 -5.05 19.14
CA ASN A 109 24.01 -4.51 17.79
C ASN A 109 24.54 -5.57 16.80
N GLY A 110 23.84 -5.73 15.68
CA GLY A 110 24.17 -6.78 14.70
C GLY A 110 23.55 -8.15 14.96
N SER A 111 22.79 -8.35 16.05
CA SER A 111 22.15 -9.64 16.38
C SER A 111 20.95 -10.04 15.48
N GLY A 112 20.65 -9.27 14.44
CA GLY A 112 19.56 -9.58 13.50
C GLY A 112 18.18 -9.01 13.83
N LYS A 113 18.00 -8.31 14.96
CA LYS A 113 16.70 -7.70 15.37
C LYS A 113 16.06 -6.85 14.27
N SER A 114 16.83 -5.94 13.66
CA SER A 114 16.33 -5.09 12.57
C SER A 114 15.95 -5.91 11.33
N GLY A 115 16.60 -7.06 11.10
CA GLY A 115 16.24 -7.99 10.03
C GLY A 115 14.83 -8.54 10.21
N TYR A 116 14.50 -9.04 11.41
CA TYR A 116 13.13 -9.49 11.72
C TYR A 116 12.10 -8.36 11.68
N CYS A 117 12.47 -7.13 12.06
CA CYS A 117 11.59 -5.97 11.92
C CYS A 117 11.22 -5.70 10.44
N ARG A 118 12.19 -5.79 9.52
CA ARG A 118 11.94 -5.63 8.07
C ARG A 118 11.03 -6.72 7.51
N ILE A 119 11.22 -7.98 7.95
CA ILE A 119 10.33 -9.10 7.61
C ILE A 119 8.90 -8.77 8.03
N ALA A 120 8.72 -8.35 9.30
CA ALA A 120 7.40 -8.01 9.82
C ALA A 120 6.77 -6.86 9.02
N LYS A 121 7.53 -5.82 8.66
CA LYS A 121 7.03 -4.70 7.82
C LYS A 121 6.61 -5.11 6.40
N LYS A 122 7.19 -6.16 5.82
CA LYS A 122 6.79 -6.69 4.50
C LYS A 122 5.59 -7.63 4.56
N LEU A 123 5.49 -8.43 5.63
CA LEU A 123 4.43 -9.42 5.82
C LEU A 123 3.13 -8.83 6.39
N CYS A 124 3.27 -7.85 7.28
CA CYS A 124 2.18 -7.25 8.04
C CYS A 124 1.88 -5.84 7.50
N ARG A 125 0.82 -5.21 7.98
CA ARG A 125 0.49 -3.83 7.63
C ARG A 125 1.48 -2.85 8.25
N SER A 126 2.17 -2.11 7.39
CA SER A 126 3.07 -1.02 7.74
C SER A 126 2.88 0.13 6.75
N LEU A 127 3.06 1.38 7.19
CA LEU A 127 3.01 2.55 6.30
C LEU A 127 4.26 2.66 5.43
N THR A 128 5.35 2.01 5.84
CA THR A 128 6.61 1.93 5.13
C THR A 128 7.02 0.47 4.97
N ALA A 129 7.51 0.12 3.80
CA ALA A 129 8.12 -1.19 3.56
C ALA A 129 9.62 -0.97 3.31
N ASP A 130 10.46 -1.71 4.03
CA ASP A 130 11.90 -1.71 3.80
C ASP A 130 12.27 -2.90 2.91
N ASP A 131 13.24 -2.74 2.04
CA ASP A 131 13.75 -3.87 1.25
C ASP A 131 14.42 -4.93 2.12
N LEU A 132 14.15 -6.19 1.76
CA LEU A 132 14.80 -7.34 2.36
C LEU A 132 16.15 -7.54 1.69
N LEU A 133 17.21 -7.19 2.42
CA LEU A 133 18.58 -7.31 1.93
C LEU A 133 19.10 -8.72 2.19
N GLY A 134 19.57 -9.41 1.15
CA GLY A 134 20.29 -10.68 1.29
C GLY A 134 21.72 -10.50 1.80
N ASN A 135 22.37 -11.59 2.18
CA ASN A 135 23.71 -11.61 2.79
C ASN A 135 24.73 -10.82 1.97
N VAL A 136 25.36 -9.79 2.55
CA VAL A 136 26.36 -8.94 1.85
C VAL A 136 27.71 -9.63 1.64
N PHE A 137 27.96 -10.74 2.34
CA PHE A 137 29.20 -11.51 2.22
C PHE A 137 29.11 -12.65 1.19
N GLU A 138 27.91 -12.95 0.68
CA GLU A 138 27.73 -13.95 -0.38
C GLU A 138 27.92 -13.32 -1.76
N ILE A 139 28.72 -13.99 -2.60
CA ILE A 139 29.03 -13.58 -3.96
C ILE A 139 27.97 -14.17 -4.91
N GLY A 140 27.41 -13.33 -5.79
CA GLY A 140 26.46 -13.76 -6.83
C GLY A 140 25.08 -13.15 -6.70
N THR A 141 24.14 -13.62 -7.54
CA THR A 141 22.75 -13.17 -7.53
C THR A 141 22.06 -13.67 -6.26
N LYS A 142 21.48 -12.75 -5.49
CA LYS A 142 20.79 -13.09 -4.25
C LYS A 142 19.34 -13.48 -4.58
N PRO A 143 18.92 -14.73 -4.34
CA PRO A 143 17.53 -15.10 -4.53
C PRO A 143 16.63 -14.34 -3.54
N PRO A 144 15.31 -14.23 -3.82
CA PRO A 144 14.37 -13.59 -2.90
C PRO A 144 14.39 -14.25 -1.52
N ALA A 145 14.23 -13.45 -0.47
CA ALA A 145 14.17 -13.97 0.89
C ALA A 145 12.98 -14.92 1.07
N GLU A 146 13.18 -16.00 1.82
CA GLU A 146 12.09 -16.91 2.20
C GLU A 146 11.98 -16.96 3.72
N VAL A 147 10.76 -16.97 4.23
CA VAL A 147 10.47 -16.98 5.66
C VAL A 147 9.32 -17.94 5.94
N LEU A 148 9.53 -18.89 6.86
CA LEU A 148 8.41 -19.64 7.42
C LEU A 148 7.68 -18.76 8.45
N VAL A 149 6.44 -18.42 8.15
CA VAL A 149 5.56 -17.65 9.02
C VAL A 149 4.60 -18.62 9.69
N ARG A 150 4.42 -18.49 11.01
CA ARG A 150 3.33 -19.16 11.72
C ARG A 150 2.43 -18.13 12.34
N PHE A 151 1.13 -18.28 12.14
CA PHE A 151 0.12 -17.42 12.74
C PHE A 151 -1.08 -18.25 13.20
N LEU A 152 -1.79 -17.74 14.19
CA LEU A 152 -3.00 -18.35 14.72
C LEU A 152 -4.19 -17.48 14.33
N GLU A 153 -5.14 -18.06 13.60
CA GLU A 153 -6.42 -17.41 13.31
C GLU A 153 -7.39 -17.59 14.48
N GLU A 154 -8.37 -16.71 14.57
CA GLU A 154 -9.39 -16.75 15.61
C GLU A 154 -10.16 -18.08 15.59
N GLY A 155 -10.22 -18.73 16.75
CA GLY A 155 -10.85 -20.05 16.89
C GLY A 155 -9.97 -21.24 16.46
N ALA A 156 -8.80 -21.00 15.86
CA ALA A 156 -7.84 -22.07 15.59
C ALA A 156 -7.15 -22.53 16.88
N THR A 157 -6.92 -23.83 17.00
CA THR A 157 -6.16 -24.42 18.12
C THR A 157 -4.67 -24.53 17.83
N GLU A 158 -4.29 -24.59 16.55
CA GLU A 158 -2.91 -24.80 16.11
C GLU A 158 -2.46 -23.69 15.14
N PRO A 159 -1.22 -23.18 15.23
CA PRO A 159 -0.71 -22.19 14.29
C PRO A 159 -0.58 -22.75 12.87
N THR A 160 -1.07 -22.00 11.89
CA THR A 160 -0.92 -22.31 10.47
C THR A 160 0.47 -21.95 9.97
N PRO A 161 1.25 -22.89 9.42
CA PRO A 161 2.56 -22.61 8.82
C PRO A 161 2.41 -22.23 7.33
N ILE A 162 3.04 -21.13 6.92
CA ILE A 162 3.15 -20.72 5.51
C ILE A 162 4.57 -20.27 5.21
N THR A 163 5.17 -20.82 4.15
CA THR A 163 6.42 -20.29 3.60
C THR A 163 6.11 -19.11 2.69
N TRP A 164 6.48 -17.91 3.11
CA TRP A 164 6.37 -16.70 2.30
C TRP A 164 7.70 -16.42 1.60
N LYS A 165 7.62 -15.90 0.37
CA LYS A 165 8.76 -15.53 -0.46
C LYS A 165 8.66 -14.06 -0.84
N ASP A 166 9.76 -13.34 -0.74
CA ASP A 166 9.80 -11.92 -1.10
C ASP A 166 9.40 -11.71 -2.57
N GLY A 167 8.56 -10.71 -2.81
CA GLY A 167 7.91 -10.46 -4.09
C GLY A 167 6.56 -11.18 -4.29
N THR A 168 6.11 -12.06 -3.37
CA THR A 168 4.75 -12.62 -3.40
C THR A 168 3.82 -11.94 -2.41
N LEU A 169 2.51 -12.04 -2.67
CA LEU A 169 1.48 -11.51 -1.77
C LEU A 169 1.59 -12.17 -0.39
N PRO A 170 1.64 -11.38 0.71
CA PRO A 170 1.57 -11.91 2.07
C PRO A 170 0.23 -12.63 2.33
N PRO A 171 0.18 -13.61 3.25
CA PRO A 171 -1.08 -14.20 3.69
C PRO A 171 -2.05 -13.14 4.24
N ALA A 172 -3.31 -13.19 3.80
CA ALA A 172 -4.33 -12.20 4.17
C ALA A 172 -4.50 -12.05 5.68
N SER A 173 -4.39 -13.15 6.43
CA SER A 173 -4.58 -13.17 7.88
C SER A 173 -3.53 -12.35 8.63
N ILE A 174 -2.26 -12.40 8.23
CA ILE A 174 -1.19 -11.63 8.89
C ILE A 174 -1.10 -10.19 8.38
N ALA A 175 -1.66 -9.88 7.21
CA ALA A 175 -1.76 -8.51 6.70
C ALA A 175 -2.61 -7.61 7.62
N ARG A 176 -3.38 -8.18 8.56
CA ARG A 176 -4.17 -7.45 9.57
C ARG A 176 -3.33 -6.96 10.74
N ILE A 177 -2.15 -7.54 10.96
CA ILE A 177 -1.26 -7.19 12.06
C ILE A 177 -0.56 -5.87 11.70
N SER A 178 -0.46 -4.94 12.64
CA SER A 178 0.18 -3.64 12.38
C SER A 178 1.56 -3.58 13.01
N VAL A 179 2.56 -3.15 12.23
CA VAL A 179 3.95 -3.03 12.70
C VAL A 179 4.30 -1.55 12.86
N PHE A 180 4.87 -1.23 14.01
CA PHE A 180 5.31 0.12 14.36
C PHE A 180 6.80 0.09 14.68
N ASP A 181 7.58 1.00 14.07
CA ASP A 181 8.97 1.25 14.41
C ASP A 181 9.23 2.75 14.60
N SER A 182 10.43 3.15 15.00
CA SER A 182 10.75 4.55 15.26
C SER A 182 10.69 5.45 14.01
N ALA A 183 10.91 4.88 12.81
CA ALA A 183 10.80 5.62 11.55
C ALA A 183 9.32 5.88 11.21
N ASN A 184 8.45 4.90 11.43
CA ASN A 184 7.00 5.01 11.31
C ASN A 184 6.40 5.87 12.43
N ALA A 185 6.94 5.81 13.65
CA ALA A 185 6.40 6.51 14.82
C ALA A 185 6.32 8.03 14.57
N ARG A 186 7.24 8.62 13.80
CA ARG A 186 7.16 10.03 13.41
C ARG A 186 5.99 10.31 12.48
N LEU A 187 5.72 9.43 11.51
CA LEU A 187 4.52 9.51 10.66
C LEU A 187 3.22 9.39 11.47
N TYR A 188 3.28 8.73 12.63
CA TYR A 188 2.15 8.60 13.56
C TYR A 188 2.05 9.71 14.63
N VAL A 189 3.14 10.45 14.93
CA VAL A 189 3.24 11.32 16.13
C VAL A 189 3.65 12.77 15.81
N ASP A 190 4.09 13.12 14.59
CA ASP A 190 4.56 14.48 14.33
C ASP A 190 3.47 15.55 14.53
N LYS A 191 3.85 16.59 15.29
CA LYS A 191 3.00 17.38 16.21
C LYS A 191 2.01 18.37 15.57
N GLN A 192 1.57 18.17 14.34
CA GLN A 192 0.46 18.92 13.73
C GLN A 192 -0.74 18.06 13.35
N ASN A 193 -0.64 16.73 13.39
CA ASN A 193 -1.78 15.84 13.20
C ASN A 193 -2.09 15.07 14.48
N ARG A 194 -2.97 15.65 15.30
CA ARG A 194 -3.73 14.89 16.30
C ARG A 194 -4.70 13.95 15.58
N ILE A 195 -4.22 12.84 15.02
CA ILE A 195 -5.06 11.67 14.75
C ILE A 195 -4.20 10.42 14.98
N GLY A 196 -4.15 9.96 16.24
CA GLY A 196 -3.79 8.57 16.51
C GLY A 196 -4.79 7.69 15.79
N PHE A 197 -4.31 6.83 14.90
CA PHE A 197 -5.10 5.99 14.00
C PHE A 197 -5.88 6.79 12.93
N LEU A 198 -5.25 7.05 11.78
CA LEU A 198 -5.98 7.51 10.59
C LEU A 198 -6.85 6.35 10.08
N PRO A 199 -8.19 6.44 10.14
CA PRO A 199 -9.05 5.36 9.66
C PRO A 199 -8.80 5.12 8.17
N ALA A 200 -8.88 3.85 7.72
CA ALA A 200 -8.64 3.47 6.33
C ALA A 200 -9.48 4.31 5.34
N ALA A 201 -10.74 4.61 5.70
CA ALA A 201 -11.60 5.48 4.91
C ALA A 201 -11.05 6.91 4.73
N ILE A 202 -10.43 7.49 5.77
CA ILE A 202 -9.83 8.83 5.69
C ILE A 202 -8.52 8.76 4.88
N ALA A 203 -7.69 7.74 5.10
CA ALA A 203 -6.45 7.55 4.35
C ALA A 203 -6.72 7.38 2.84
N LEU A 204 -7.76 6.64 2.48
CA LEU A 204 -8.23 6.50 1.11
C LEU A 204 -8.62 7.84 0.49
N LEU A 205 -9.40 8.66 1.21
CA LEU A 205 -9.78 10.00 0.77
C LEU A 205 -8.58 10.93 0.61
N GLU A 206 -7.60 10.86 1.50
CA GLU A 206 -6.38 11.66 1.43
C GLU A 206 -5.55 11.29 0.19
N SER A 207 -5.34 10.00 -0.06
CA SER A 207 -4.63 9.53 -1.26
C SER A 207 -5.35 9.94 -2.54
N HIS A 208 -6.69 9.88 -2.56
CA HIS A 208 -7.47 10.38 -3.69
C HIS A 208 -7.32 11.91 -3.87
N GLY A 209 -7.36 12.69 -2.78
CA GLY A 209 -7.14 14.13 -2.82
C GLY A 209 -5.75 14.52 -3.35
N ARG A 210 -4.71 13.79 -2.94
CA ARG A 210 -3.34 13.96 -3.45
C ARG A 210 -3.27 13.68 -4.95
N HIS A 211 -3.83 12.57 -5.40
CA HIS A 211 -3.88 12.23 -6.82
C HIS A 211 -4.66 13.27 -7.64
N ARG A 212 -5.75 13.86 -7.12
CA ARG A 212 -6.44 14.96 -7.78
C ARG A 212 -5.56 16.20 -7.96
N THR A 213 -4.70 16.49 -6.99
CA THR A 213 -3.76 17.62 -7.06
C THR A 213 -2.68 17.37 -8.11
N GLU A 214 -2.15 16.15 -8.18
CA GLU A 214 -1.22 15.72 -9.24
C GLU A 214 -1.88 15.85 -10.62
N LEU A 215 -3.10 15.33 -10.78
CA LEU A 215 -3.84 15.39 -12.04
C LEU A 215 -4.15 16.82 -12.48
N GLU A 216 -4.50 17.71 -11.55
CA GLU A 216 -4.70 19.13 -11.84
C GLU A 216 -3.40 19.79 -12.33
N ALA A 217 -2.26 19.49 -11.70
CA ALA A 217 -0.97 20.01 -12.12
C ALA A 217 -0.60 19.55 -13.54
N ASP A 218 -0.81 18.27 -13.84
CA ASP A 218 -0.56 17.69 -15.16
C ASP A 218 -1.40 18.36 -16.25
N PHE A 219 -2.71 18.54 -16.02
CA PHE A 219 -3.58 19.24 -16.97
C PHE A 219 -3.21 20.72 -17.13
N ARG A 220 -2.79 21.41 -16.06
CA ARG A 220 -2.33 22.81 -16.15
C ARG A 220 -1.09 22.94 -17.02
N GLU A 221 -0.12 22.05 -16.88
CA GLU A 221 1.08 22.05 -17.72
C GLU A 221 0.76 21.70 -19.18
N GLU A 222 -0.16 20.76 -19.41
CA GLU A 222 -0.65 20.43 -20.76
C GLU A 222 -1.32 21.64 -21.43
N ILE A 223 -2.25 22.31 -20.74
CA ILE A 223 -2.92 23.53 -21.22
C ILE A 223 -1.89 24.59 -21.58
N LYS A 224 -0.91 24.85 -20.70
CA LYS A 224 0.13 25.85 -20.91
C LYS A 224 1.00 25.54 -22.13
N ALA A 225 1.31 24.26 -22.36
CA ALA A 225 2.05 23.81 -23.54
C ALA A 225 1.24 24.02 -24.83
N ILE A 226 -0.06 23.68 -24.83
CA ILE A 226 -0.95 23.88 -25.97
C ILE A 226 -1.11 25.37 -26.28
N GLU A 227 -1.35 26.21 -25.27
CA GLU A 227 -1.45 27.67 -25.45
C GLU A 227 -0.17 28.28 -26.03
N LYS A 228 1.00 27.79 -25.60
CA LYS A 228 2.28 28.21 -26.17
C LYS A 228 2.37 27.86 -27.65
N ASN A 229 1.94 26.65 -28.04
CA ASN A 229 1.96 26.22 -29.43
C ASN A 229 1.00 27.05 -30.30
N LEU A 230 -0.22 27.35 -29.79
CA LEU A 230 -1.22 28.17 -30.49
C LEU A 230 -0.78 29.63 -30.70
N LYS A 231 0.07 30.18 -29.82
CA LYS A 231 0.62 31.54 -29.94
C LYS A 231 1.78 31.65 -30.94
N THR A 232 2.24 30.54 -31.52
CA THR A 232 3.29 30.56 -32.52
C THR A 232 2.71 31.10 -33.84
N PRO A 233 3.23 32.21 -34.40
CA PRO A 233 2.71 32.75 -35.66
C PRO A 233 2.82 31.70 -36.77
N LEU A 234 1.79 31.58 -37.60
CA LEU A 234 1.88 30.77 -38.82
C LEU A 234 3.01 31.33 -39.71
N PRO A 235 3.79 30.47 -40.38
CA PRO A 235 4.82 30.92 -41.32
C PRO A 235 4.21 31.86 -42.36
N SER A 236 4.91 32.96 -42.65
CA SER A 236 4.49 33.93 -43.68
C SER A 236 4.34 33.21 -45.03
N GLY A 237 3.09 33.02 -45.50
CA GLY A 237 2.80 32.32 -46.75
C GLY A 237 1.42 31.67 -46.86
N TYR A 238 0.67 31.52 -45.76
CA TYR A 238 -0.71 31.02 -45.78
C TYR A 238 -1.72 32.18 -45.74
N THR A 239 -2.35 32.48 -46.87
CA THR A 239 -3.62 33.23 -46.94
C THR A 239 -4.80 32.27 -46.80
N ALA A 240 -5.81 32.69 -46.03
CA ALA A 240 -7.06 31.95 -45.81
C ALA A 240 -7.90 31.77 -47.08
#